data_AF-G3QTK8-F1
#
_entry.id   AF-G3QTK8-F1
#
_cell.length_a   1.000
_cell.length_b   1.000
_cell.length_c   1.000
_cell.angle_alpha   90.00
_cell.angle_beta   90.00
_cell.angle_gamma   90.00
#
_symmetry.space_group_name_H-M   'P 1'
#
loop_
_entity.id
_entity.type
_entity.pdbx_description
1 polymer ?
#
loop_
_entity_poly.entity_id
_entity_poly.type
_entity_poly.pdbx_seq_one_letter_code
_entity_poly.pdbx_strand_id
1 'polypeptide(L)'
;LLSASTMKEVVYWSPKKVADWLLENAMPEYCEPLEHFTGQDLINLTQEDFKKPPLCRVSSDNGQRLLDMIETLKMEHHLEAHKNGHANGHLNIGIDIPTPDGSFSIKIKPNGMPNGYRKEMIKIPMPELERSQYPMEWGKTFLAFLYALSCFVLTTVMISVVHERVPPKEVQPPLPDTFFDHFNRVQWAFSICEINGMILVGLWLIQWLLLKYKSIISRRFFCIVGTLYLYRCITMYVTTLPVPGMHFNCSPKLFGDWEAQLRRIMKLIAGGGLSITGSHNMCGDYLYSGHTVMLTLTYLFIKEYSPRRLWWYHWICWLLSVVGIFCILLAHDHYTVDVVVAYYITTRLFWWYHTMANQQVLKEASQMNLLARVWWYRPFQYFEKNVQGIVPRSYHWPFPWPVVHLSRQVKYSRLVNDT
;
A
#
# COMPACT_ATOMS: atom_id res chain seq x y z
N LEU A 1 -27.40 -12.99 -12.35
CA LEU A 1 -28.51 -13.56 -11.54
C LEU A 1 -28.90 -14.87 -12.21
N LEU A 2 -28.15 -15.94 -11.91
CA LEU A 2 -28.49 -17.30 -12.30
C LEU A 2 -29.31 -17.91 -11.16
N SER A 3 -30.47 -18.46 -11.50
CA SER A 3 -31.48 -18.98 -10.58
C SER A 3 -30.94 -20.15 -9.77
N ALA A 4 -30.71 -19.95 -8.47
CA ALA A 4 -30.33 -20.97 -7.51
C ALA A 4 -31.47 -21.97 -7.17
N SER A 5 -32.46 -22.15 -8.04
CA SER A 5 -33.71 -22.89 -7.71
C SER A 5 -33.88 -24.25 -8.40
N THR A 6 -32.90 -24.75 -9.16
CA THR A 6 -33.09 -25.98 -9.97
C THR A 6 -31.96 -27.00 -9.92
N MET A 7 -31.15 -27.06 -8.87
CA MET A 7 -30.17 -28.14 -8.69
C MET A 7 -30.56 -29.03 -7.52
N LYS A 8 -31.73 -29.68 -7.62
CA LYS A 8 -32.04 -30.85 -6.78
C LYS A 8 -30.92 -31.88 -6.98
N GLU A 9 -30.37 -32.35 -5.86
CA GLU A 9 -29.40 -33.44 -5.69
C GLU A 9 -28.86 -34.02 -7.01
N VAL A 10 -27.71 -33.51 -7.47
CA VAL A 10 -27.04 -33.87 -8.74
C VAL A 10 -26.97 -35.38 -8.97
N VAL A 11 -26.85 -36.16 -7.89
CA VAL A 11 -26.86 -37.62 -7.88
C VAL A 11 -28.06 -38.24 -8.61
N TYR A 12 -29.24 -37.58 -8.58
CA TYR A 12 -30.48 -38.12 -9.17
C TYR A 12 -30.80 -37.55 -10.56
N TRP A 13 -29.84 -36.90 -11.22
CA TRP A 13 -30.08 -36.39 -12.57
C TRP A 13 -30.21 -37.53 -13.57
N SER A 14 -31.26 -37.45 -14.40
CA SER A 14 -31.44 -38.31 -15.55
C SER A 14 -30.44 -37.94 -16.66
N PRO A 15 -30.15 -38.86 -17.60
CA PRO A 15 -29.21 -38.58 -18.70
C PRO A 15 -29.61 -37.37 -19.55
N LYS A 16 -30.92 -37.17 -19.76
CA LYS A 16 -31.45 -35.97 -20.42
C LYS A 16 -31.09 -34.68 -19.66
N LYS A 17 -31.16 -34.72 -18.32
CA LYS A 17 -30.86 -33.56 -17.49
C LYS A 17 -29.36 -33.23 -17.48
N VAL A 18 -28.50 -34.25 -17.59
CA VAL A 18 -27.05 -34.08 -17.78
C VAL A 18 -26.74 -33.39 -19.11
N ALA A 19 -27.39 -33.83 -20.20
CA ALA A 19 -27.24 -33.19 -21.52
C ALA A 19 -27.70 -31.72 -21.51
N ASP A 20 -28.85 -31.42 -20.91
CA ASP A 20 -29.34 -30.04 -20.76
C ASP A 20 -28.34 -29.17 -19.98
N TRP A 21 -27.73 -29.70 -18.91
CA TRP A 21 -26.74 -28.99 -18.12
C TRP A 21 -25.45 -28.71 -18.90
N LEU A 22 -24.98 -29.66 -19.72
CA LEU A 22 -23.81 -29.46 -20.59
C LEU A 22 -24.09 -28.37 -21.63
N LEU A 23 -25.29 -28.32 -22.20
CA LEU A 23 -25.71 -27.26 -23.13
C LEU A 23 -25.81 -25.89 -22.46
N GLU A 24 -26.40 -25.80 -21.27
CA GLU A 24 -26.51 -24.57 -20.49
C GLU A 24 -25.13 -23.97 -20.14
N ASN A 25 -24.11 -24.82 -19.95
CA ASN A 25 -22.75 -24.42 -19.61
C ASN A 25 -21.81 -24.32 -20.82
N ALA A 26 -22.37 -24.27 -22.03
CA ALA A 26 -21.64 -24.11 -23.29
C ALA A 26 -20.58 -25.20 -23.54
N MET A 27 -20.95 -26.46 -23.28
CA MET A 27 -20.14 -27.67 -23.50
C MET A 27 -20.87 -28.71 -24.38
N PRO A 28 -21.38 -28.34 -25.58
CA PRO A 28 -22.11 -29.25 -26.45
C PRO A 28 -21.28 -30.45 -26.93
N GLU A 29 -19.96 -30.30 -27.05
CA GLU A 29 -19.03 -31.34 -27.48
C GLU A 29 -19.04 -32.60 -26.58
N TYR A 30 -19.46 -32.45 -25.32
CA TYR A 30 -19.56 -33.56 -24.38
C TYR A 30 -20.93 -34.25 -24.37
N CYS A 31 -21.92 -33.76 -25.13
CA CYS A 31 -23.28 -34.30 -25.11
C CYS A 31 -23.39 -35.70 -25.75
N GLU A 32 -22.74 -35.93 -26.90
CA GLU A 32 -22.67 -37.26 -27.53
C GLU A 32 -21.90 -38.29 -26.68
N PRO A 33 -20.66 -38.03 -26.21
CA PRO A 33 -19.90 -39.01 -25.44
C PRO A 33 -20.48 -39.30 -24.05
N LEU A 34 -21.30 -38.40 -23.50
CA LEU A 34 -21.96 -38.54 -22.19
C LEU A 34 -23.48 -38.75 -22.29
N GLU A 35 -24.02 -39.13 -23.46
CA GLU A 35 -25.47 -39.24 -23.70
C GLU A 35 -26.18 -40.17 -22.70
N HIS A 36 -25.48 -41.21 -22.23
CA HIS A 36 -26.02 -42.21 -21.30
C HIS A 36 -25.62 -41.99 -19.84
N PHE A 37 -24.87 -40.94 -19.52
CA PHE A 37 -24.36 -40.71 -18.17
C PHE A 37 -25.44 -40.15 -17.27
N THR A 38 -25.61 -40.73 -16.08
CA THR A 38 -26.43 -40.15 -15.02
C THR A 38 -25.63 -39.08 -14.27
N GLY A 39 -26.31 -38.26 -13.45
CA GLY A 39 -25.60 -37.25 -12.65
C GLY A 39 -24.57 -37.85 -11.67
N GLN A 40 -24.81 -39.07 -11.19
CA GLN A 40 -23.84 -39.82 -10.39
C GLN A 40 -22.59 -40.22 -11.20
N ASP A 41 -22.77 -40.59 -12.46
CA ASP A 41 -21.65 -40.93 -13.36
C ASP A 41 -20.86 -39.68 -13.75
N LEU A 42 -21.56 -38.56 -13.97
CA LEU A 42 -20.96 -37.26 -14.27
C LEU A 42 -20.03 -36.79 -13.15
N ILE A 43 -20.49 -36.84 -11.89
CA ILE A 43 -19.65 -36.45 -10.75
C ILE A 43 -18.50 -37.43 -10.52
N ASN A 44 -18.62 -38.69 -10.94
CA ASN A 44 -17.54 -39.67 -10.76
C ASN A 44 -16.46 -39.60 -11.84
N LEU A 45 -16.58 -38.72 -12.84
CA LEU A 45 -15.55 -38.52 -13.85
C LEU A 45 -14.24 -38.04 -13.22
N THR A 46 -13.15 -38.68 -13.65
CA THR A 46 -11.78 -38.38 -13.24
C THR A 46 -10.93 -38.00 -14.45
N GLN A 47 -9.77 -37.42 -14.20
CA GLN A 47 -8.81 -37.08 -15.26
C GLN A 47 -8.34 -38.32 -16.06
N GLU A 48 -8.45 -39.52 -15.49
CA GLU A 48 -8.07 -40.76 -16.21
C GLU A 48 -9.08 -41.15 -17.28
N ASP A 49 -10.34 -40.77 -17.12
CA ASP A 49 -11.41 -41.09 -18.07
C ASP A 49 -11.25 -40.31 -19.39
N PHE A 50 -10.65 -39.12 -19.32
CA PHE A 50 -10.28 -38.31 -20.49
C PHE A 50 -9.08 -38.86 -21.26
N LYS A 51 -8.43 -39.93 -20.80
CA LYS A 51 -7.36 -40.63 -21.56
C LYS A 51 -7.90 -41.81 -22.37
N LYS A 52 -9.17 -42.18 -22.19
CA LYS A 52 -9.82 -43.31 -22.85
C LYS A 52 -10.95 -42.82 -23.77
N PRO A 53 -11.28 -43.54 -24.86
CA PRO A 53 -12.47 -43.24 -25.65
C PRO A 53 -13.73 -43.49 -24.80
N PRO A 54 -14.80 -42.68 -24.94
CA PRO A 54 -15.01 -41.68 -25.99
C PRO A 54 -14.44 -40.27 -25.68
N LEU A 55 -14.06 -39.98 -24.43
CA LEU A 55 -13.72 -38.63 -23.95
C LEU A 55 -12.35 -38.10 -24.42
N CYS A 56 -11.42 -38.99 -24.78
CA CYS A 56 -10.05 -38.63 -25.20
C CYS A 56 -9.96 -37.78 -26.49
N ARG A 57 -11.03 -37.71 -27.29
CA ARG A 57 -11.04 -37.01 -28.58
C ARG A 57 -11.88 -35.72 -28.60
N VAL A 58 -12.47 -35.36 -27.46
CA VAL A 58 -13.54 -34.36 -27.41
C VAL A 58 -13.01 -32.93 -27.33
N SER A 59 -11.92 -32.70 -26.60
CA SER A 59 -11.34 -31.36 -26.43
C SER A 59 -9.82 -31.40 -26.32
N SER A 60 -9.16 -30.34 -26.82
CA SER A 60 -7.71 -30.16 -26.77
C SER A 60 -7.17 -29.82 -25.37
N ASP A 61 -8.04 -29.55 -24.40
CA ASP A 61 -7.70 -29.18 -23.01
C ASP A 61 -7.60 -30.39 -22.06
N ASN A 62 -7.64 -31.62 -22.58
CA ASN A 62 -7.69 -32.86 -21.79
C ASN A 62 -8.83 -32.89 -20.75
N GLY A 63 -9.93 -32.17 -20.99
CA GLY A 63 -11.12 -32.18 -20.13
C GLY A 63 -11.03 -31.34 -18.87
N GLN A 64 -10.01 -30.50 -18.72
CA GLN A 64 -9.83 -29.65 -17.53
C GLN A 64 -11.04 -28.76 -17.26
N ARG A 65 -11.61 -28.13 -18.30
CA ARG A 65 -12.76 -27.25 -18.15
C ARG A 65 -14.01 -27.97 -17.61
N LEU A 66 -14.25 -29.19 -18.08
CA LEU A 66 -15.38 -30.00 -17.61
C LEU A 66 -15.15 -30.48 -16.16
N LEU A 67 -13.92 -30.86 -15.82
CA LEU A 67 -13.56 -31.28 -14.46
C LEU A 67 -13.75 -30.16 -13.42
N ASP A 68 -13.35 -28.92 -13.73
CA ASP A 68 -13.54 -27.76 -12.84
C ASP A 68 -15.04 -27.47 -12.58
N MET A 69 -15.87 -27.61 -13.62
CA MET A 69 -17.32 -27.45 -13.52
C MET A 69 -17.97 -28.56 -12.68
N ILE A 70 -17.48 -29.81 -12.81
CA ILE A 70 -17.92 -30.94 -12.01
C ILE A 70 -17.48 -30.77 -10.54
N GLU A 71 -16.30 -30.22 -10.27
CA GLU A 71 -15.85 -29.93 -8.91
C GLU A 71 -16.74 -28.89 -8.23
N THR A 72 -17.16 -27.87 -8.98
CA THR A 72 -18.12 -26.87 -8.51
C THR A 72 -19.48 -27.50 -8.18
N LEU A 73 -19.99 -28.39 -9.04
CA LEU A 73 -21.22 -29.15 -8.78
C LEU A 73 -21.13 -30.04 -7.52
N LYS A 74 -19.99 -30.70 -7.30
CA LYS A 74 -19.76 -31.51 -6.09
C LYS A 74 -19.82 -30.67 -4.83
N MET A 75 -19.16 -29.51 -4.84
CA MET A 75 -19.15 -28.60 -3.69
C MET A 75 -20.56 -28.12 -3.33
N GLU A 76 -21.38 -27.78 -4.33
CA GLU A 76 -22.76 -27.36 -4.12
C GLU A 76 -23.64 -28.50 -3.58
N HIS A 77 -23.49 -29.72 -4.10
CA HIS A 77 -24.22 -30.88 -3.60
C HIS A 77 -23.90 -31.18 -2.12
N HIS A 78 -22.62 -31.14 -1.73
CA HIS A 78 -22.21 -31.33 -0.33
C HIS A 78 -22.73 -30.21 0.59
N LEU A 79 -22.80 -28.97 0.10
CA LEU A 79 -23.34 -27.84 0.85
C LEU A 79 -24.83 -28.01 1.16
N GLU A 80 -25.62 -28.51 0.20
CA GLU A 80 -27.06 -28.72 0.38
C GLU A 80 -27.39 -29.92 1.27
N ALA A 81 -26.63 -31.02 1.17
CA ALA A 81 -26.78 -32.18 2.05
C ALA A 81 -26.60 -31.81 3.53
N HIS A 82 -25.63 -30.95 3.84
CA HIS A 82 -25.41 -30.44 5.20
C HIS A 82 -26.54 -29.51 5.69
N LYS A 83 -27.27 -28.85 4.79
CA LYS A 83 -28.38 -27.95 5.14
C LYS A 83 -29.66 -28.72 5.49
N ASN A 84 -29.92 -29.84 4.82
CA ASN A 84 -31.13 -30.65 5.03
C ASN A 84 -31.07 -31.53 6.29
N GLY A 85 -29.87 -31.87 6.79
CA GLY A 85 -29.68 -32.64 8.01
C GLY A 85 -30.05 -31.93 9.32
N HIS A 86 -30.45 -30.65 9.29
CA HIS A 86 -30.77 -29.85 10.50
C HIS A 86 -32.25 -29.49 10.63
N ALA A 87 -33.13 -29.87 9.70
CA ALA A 87 -34.52 -29.37 9.66
C ALA A 87 -35.58 -30.29 10.30
N ASN A 88 -35.31 -31.57 10.56
CA ASN A 88 -36.37 -32.53 10.93
C ASN A 88 -36.42 -32.85 12.44
N GLY A 89 -36.69 -31.85 13.28
CA GLY A 89 -36.65 -32.01 14.73
C GLY A 89 -37.76 -31.30 15.50
N HIS A 90 -39.03 -31.32 15.06
CA HIS A 90 -40.15 -30.97 15.96
C HIS A 90 -41.42 -31.74 15.58
N LEU A 91 -41.69 -32.82 16.31
CA LEU A 91 -43.01 -33.45 16.41
C LEU A 91 -43.44 -33.35 17.88
N ASN A 92 -44.41 -32.48 18.16
CA ASN A 92 -44.98 -32.31 19.50
C ASN A 92 -46.22 -33.20 19.62
N ILE A 93 -46.18 -34.19 20.53
CA ILE A 93 -47.37 -34.97 20.92
C ILE A 93 -47.77 -34.49 22.32
N GLY A 94 -48.95 -33.86 22.42
CA GLY A 94 -49.59 -33.50 23.68
C GLY A 94 -50.46 -34.66 24.19
N ILE A 95 -50.39 -34.97 25.48
CA ILE A 95 -51.32 -35.87 26.16
C ILE A 95 -51.88 -35.12 27.37
N ASP A 96 -53.20 -34.94 27.39
CA ASP A 96 -53.94 -34.36 28.50
C ASP A 96 -54.23 -35.41 29.59
N ILE A 97 -54.01 -35.06 30.86
CA ILE A 97 -54.45 -35.86 32.01
C ILE A 97 -55.17 -34.92 33.01
N PRO A 98 -56.38 -35.26 33.49
CA PRO A 98 -57.11 -34.43 34.44
C PRO A 98 -56.67 -34.68 35.89
N THR A 99 -56.64 -33.62 36.71
CA THR A 99 -56.54 -33.70 38.18
C THR A 99 -57.78 -33.07 38.85
N PRO A 100 -58.19 -33.55 40.04
CA PRO A 100 -59.55 -33.37 40.56
C PRO A 100 -59.77 -32.05 41.32
N ASP A 101 -59.28 -30.93 40.77
CA ASP A 101 -59.61 -29.57 41.25
C ASP A 101 -59.37 -28.56 40.12
N GLY A 102 -60.30 -28.52 39.16
CA GLY A 102 -60.71 -27.37 38.33
C GLY A 102 -59.69 -26.40 37.69
N SER A 103 -58.37 -26.64 37.69
CA SER A 103 -57.38 -25.74 37.11
C SER A 103 -56.38 -26.47 36.21
N PHE A 104 -56.15 -25.93 35.01
CA PHE A 104 -55.18 -26.43 34.05
C PHE A 104 -53.77 -25.92 34.40
N SER A 105 -52.82 -26.82 34.62
CA SER A 105 -51.39 -26.47 34.66
C SER A 105 -50.61 -27.37 33.69
N ILE A 106 -50.01 -26.76 32.67
CA ILE A 106 -49.13 -27.44 31.71
C ILE A 106 -47.78 -27.64 32.41
N LYS A 107 -47.50 -28.86 32.90
CA LYS A 107 -46.15 -29.25 33.32
C LYS A 107 -45.41 -29.90 32.17
N ILE A 108 -44.51 -29.14 31.56
CA ILE A 108 -43.54 -29.63 30.57
C ILE A 108 -42.46 -30.40 31.34
N LYS A 109 -42.43 -31.73 31.23
CA LYS A 109 -41.27 -32.54 31.61
C LYS A 109 -40.33 -32.64 30.40
N PRO A 110 -39.09 -32.12 30.45
CA PRO A 110 -38.09 -32.47 29.45
C PRO A 110 -37.59 -33.89 29.78
N ASN A 111 -38.06 -34.88 29.03
CA ASN A 111 -37.43 -36.20 29.02
C ASN A 111 -36.28 -36.13 28.00
N GLY A 112 -35.05 -36.00 28.50
CA GLY A 112 -33.85 -36.03 27.66
C GLY A 112 -32.60 -36.19 28.52
N MET A 113 -31.96 -37.36 28.41
CA MET A 113 -30.61 -37.60 28.94
C MET A 113 -29.63 -36.53 28.42
N PRO A 114 -28.58 -36.18 29.19
CA PRO A 114 -27.59 -35.23 28.72
C PRO A 114 -26.75 -35.89 27.62
N ASN A 115 -27.17 -35.74 26.36
CA ASN A 115 -26.27 -35.99 25.24
C ASN A 115 -25.11 -35.01 25.38
N GLY A 116 -23.95 -35.55 25.76
CA GLY A 116 -22.70 -34.82 25.84
C GLY A 116 -22.42 -34.18 24.49
N TYR A 117 -22.66 -32.87 24.40
CA TYR A 117 -22.16 -32.05 23.31
C TYR A 117 -20.62 -32.05 23.40
N ARG A 118 -19.97 -33.08 22.85
CA ARG A 118 -18.59 -32.93 22.41
C ARG A 118 -18.67 -32.00 21.21
N LYS A 119 -18.51 -30.71 21.48
CA LYS A 119 -18.36 -29.68 20.47
C LYS A 119 -17.06 -29.98 19.74
N GLU A 120 -17.11 -30.84 18.73
CA GLU A 120 -15.96 -31.08 17.86
C GLU A 120 -15.64 -29.74 17.18
N MET A 121 -14.61 -29.09 17.71
CA MET A 121 -14.09 -27.87 17.14
C MET A 121 -13.50 -28.25 15.79
N ILE A 122 -14.11 -27.75 14.71
CA ILE A 122 -13.59 -27.87 13.36
C ILE A 122 -12.19 -27.27 13.37
N LYS A 123 -11.17 -28.13 13.30
CA LYS A 123 -9.78 -27.72 13.17
C LYS A 123 -9.57 -27.27 11.74
N ILE A 124 -9.82 -25.99 11.48
CA ILE A 124 -9.37 -25.35 10.25
C ILE A 124 -7.85 -25.18 10.40
N PRO A 125 -7.01 -25.84 9.59
CA PRO A 125 -5.60 -25.50 9.54
C PRO A 125 -5.53 -24.09 8.97
N MET A 126 -5.40 -23.10 9.85
CA MET A 126 -4.99 -21.78 9.39
C MET A 126 -3.55 -21.94 8.92
N PRO A 127 -3.22 -21.65 7.65
CA PRO A 127 -1.82 -21.47 7.28
C PRO A 127 -1.26 -20.46 8.27
N GLU A 128 -0.21 -20.87 8.97
CA GLU A 128 0.38 -20.08 10.03
C GLU A 128 0.72 -18.71 9.44
N LEU A 129 0.03 -17.65 9.87
CA LEU A 129 0.20 -16.32 9.30
C LEU A 129 1.69 -15.96 9.46
N GLU A 130 2.42 -16.00 8.36
CA GLU A 130 3.89 -15.91 8.26
C GLU A 130 4.44 -14.87 9.24
N ARG A 131 4.80 -15.34 10.44
CA ARG A 131 5.18 -14.44 11.53
C ARG A 131 6.57 -13.84 11.31
N SER A 132 7.26 -14.20 10.22
CA SER A 132 8.63 -13.82 9.89
C SER A 132 8.83 -13.01 8.60
N GLN A 133 7.80 -12.75 7.77
CA GLN A 133 8.00 -12.16 6.43
C GLN A 133 8.56 -10.72 6.44
N TYR A 134 8.38 -9.97 7.55
CA TYR A 134 8.79 -8.57 7.68
C TYR A 134 9.36 -8.27 9.09
N PRO A 135 10.65 -8.54 9.36
CA PRO A 135 11.25 -8.23 10.65
C PRO A 135 11.33 -6.72 10.88
N MET A 136 10.99 -6.27 12.10
CA MET A 136 11.11 -4.88 12.51
C MET A 136 12.56 -4.54 12.89
N GLU A 137 13.39 -4.26 11.89
CA GLU A 137 14.83 -4.00 12.07
C GLU A 137 15.13 -2.52 12.31
N TRP A 138 14.89 -2.05 13.53
CA TRP A 138 15.11 -0.64 13.90
C TRP A 138 16.56 -0.17 13.72
N GLY A 139 17.56 -1.06 13.83
CA GLY A 139 18.97 -0.72 13.58
C GLY A 139 19.22 -0.25 12.14
N LYS A 140 18.63 -0.92 11.14
CA LYS A 140 18.74 -0.49 9.74
C LYS A 140 18.03 0.84 9.48
N THR A 141 16.90 1.05 10.15
CA THR A 141 16.14 2.29 10.07
C THR A 141 16.90 3.46 10.69
N PHE A 142 17.55 3.24 11.83
CA PHE A 142 18.42 4.23 12.45
C PHE A 142 19.61 4.59 11.54
N LEU A 143 20.23 3.59 10.89
CA LEU A 143 21.29 3.86 9.92
C LEU A 143 20.81 4.68 8.71
N ALA A 144 19.62 4.37 8.17
CA ALA A 144 19.01 5.16 7.09
C ALA A 144 18.68 6.59 7.55
N PHE A 145 18.21 6.76 8.78
CA PHE A 145 17.99 8.07 9.38
C PHE A 145 19.29 8.87 9.51
N LEU A 146 20.37 8.26 10.00
CA LEU A 146 21.69 8.91 10.07
C LEU A 146 22.19 9.34 8.68
N TYR A 147 21.98 8.51 7.65
CA TYR A 147 22.30 8.85 6.27
C TYR A 147 21.48 10.06 5.77
N ALA A 148 20.16 10.08 6.02
CA ALA A 148 19.33 11.22 5.65
C ALA A 148 19.73 12.50 6.41
N LEU A 149 20.03 12.37 7.70
CA LEU A 149 20.47 13.48 8.55
C LEU A 149 21.83 14.04 8.08
N SER A 150 22.79 13.18 7.74
CA SER A 150 24.08 13.64 7.23
C SER A 150 23.93 14.34 5.88
N CYS A 151 23.07 13.85 4.99
CA CYS A 151 22.75 14.52 3.72
C CYS A 151 22.04 15.86 3.93
N PHE A 152 21.17 15.96 4.95
CA PHE A 152 20.51 17.22 5.32
C PHE A 152 21.52 18.26 5.85
N VAL A 153 22.42 17.85 6.76
CA VAL A 153 23.51 18.71 7.23
C VAL A 153 24.44 19.12 6.08
N LEU A 154 24.79 18.19 5.19
CA LEU A 154 25.58 18.51 4.01
C LEU A 154 24.87 19.54 3.13
N THR A 155 23.56 19.43 2.98
CA THR A 155 22.76 20.40 2.19
C THR A 155 22.83 21.78 2.81
N THR A 156 22.70 21.92 4.13
CA THR A 156 22.78 23.25 4.79
C THR A 156 24.17 23.86 4.69
N VAL A 157 25.22 23.04 4.77
CA VAL A 157 26.60 23.48 4.50
C VAL A 157 26.76 23.92 3.05
N MET A 158 26.26 23.14 2.09
CA MET A 158 26.36 23.48 0.67
C MET A 158 25.60 24.76 0.31
N ILE A 159 24.42 24.99 0.89
CA ILE A 159 23.68 26.27 0.72
C ILE A 159 24.55 27.44 1.19
N SER A 160 25.22 27.30 2.34
CA SER A 160 26.15 28.31 2.86
C SER A 160 27.35 28.55 1.93
N VAL A 161 27.96 27.48 1.40
CA VAL A 161 29.07 27.58 0.45
C VAL A 161 28.64 28.25 -0.86
N VAL A 162 27.50 27.83 -1.41
CA VAL A 162 26.99 28.38 -2.67
C VAL A 162 26.60 29.85 -2.51
N HIS A 163 26.07 30.24 -1.34
CA HIS A 163 25.79 31.64 -1.04
C HIS A 163 27.00 32.56 -1.13
N GLU A 164 28.17 32.12 -0.67
CA GLU A 164 29.41 32.89 -0.83
C GLU A 164 29.84 32.99 -2.31
N ARG A 165 29.58 31.94 -3.10
CA ARG A 165 29.96 31.86 -4.53
C ARG A 165 29.04 32.64 -5.46
N VAL A 166 27.76 32.78 -5.11
CA VAL A 166 26.78 33.49 -5.95
C VAL A 166 27.22 34.94 -6.19
N PRO A 167 27.31 35.39 -7.45
CA PRO A 167 27.70 36.76 -7.75
C PRO A 167 26.61 37.75 -7.32
N PRO A 168 26.97 39.01 -7.05
CA PRO A 168 26.01 40.08 -6.79
C PRO A 168 25.05 40.25 -7.97
N LYS A 169 23.81 40.65 -7.67
CA LYS A 169 22.73 40.79 -8.68
C LYS A 169 23.00 41.89 -9.70
N GLU A 170 23.81 42.87 -9.30
CA GLU A 170 24.25 43.99 -10.13
C GLU A 170 25.18 43.52 -11.26
N VAL A 171 25.90 42.41 -11.05
CA VAL A 171 26.84 41.84 -12.02
C VAL A 171 26.15 40.83 -12.93
N GLN A 172 25.24 40.02 -12.37
CA GLN A 172 24.50 39.00 -13.12
C GLN A 172 23.00 39.12 -12.85
N PRO A 173 22.21 39.61 -13.83
CA PRO A 173 20.76 39.69 -13.69
C PRO A 173 20.11 38.28 -13.72
N PRO A 174 18.84 38.17 -13.28
CA PRO A 174 18.07 36.94 -13.36
C PRO A 174 18.01 36.38 -14.79
N LEU A 175 17.99 35.06 -14.91
CA LEU A 175 17.80 34.40 -16.21
C LEU A 175 16.34 34.57 -16.68
N PRO A 176 16.10 34.64 -18.01
CA PRO A 176 14.75 34.67 -18.54
C PRO A 176 14.04 33.35 -18.24
N ASP A 177 12.81 33.44 -17.72
CA ASP A 177 11.96 32.30 -17.39
C ASP A 177 10.56 32.57 -17.90
N THR A 178 10.07 31.69 -18.78
CA THR A 178 8.77 31.85 -19.43
C THR A 178 7.63 31.99 -18.42
N PHE A 179 7.70 31.33 -17.25
CA PHE A 179 6.65 31.49 -16.25
C PHE A 179 6.64 32.91 -15.66
N PHE A 180 7.81 33.49 -15.42
CA PHE A 180 7.94 34.83 -14.85
C PHE A 180 7.45 35.91 -15.83
N ASP A 181 7.56 35.66 -17.14
CA ASP A 181 7.03 36.54 -18.18
C ASP A 181 5.48 36.58 -18.19
N HIS A 182 4.82 35.49 -17.80
CA HIS A 182 3.35 35.38 -17.83
C HIS A 182 2.70 35.73 -16.48
N PHE A 183 3.37 35.47 -15.36
CA PHE A 183 2.81 35.66 -14.02
C PHE A 183 3.63 36.64 -13.20
N ASN A 184 2.97 37.68 -12.70
CA ASN A 184 3.57 38.63 -11.76
C ASN A 184 3.81 37.98 -10.39
N ARG A 185 4.85 38.47 -9.71
CA ARG A 185 5.24 38.00 -8.39
C ARG A 185 4.15 38.21 -7.34
N VAL A 186 3.88 37.19 -6.54
CA VAL A 186 3.01 37.24 -5.36
C VAL A 186 3.81 36.97 -4.09
N GLN A 187 3.97 37.99 -3.24
CA GLN A 187 4.88 37.93 -2.09
C GLN A 187 4.47 36.91 -1.01
N TRP A 188 3.16 36.72 -0.78
CA TRP A 188 2.64 35.77 0.21
C TRP A 188 2.61 34.33 -0.29
N ALA A 189 2.84 34.08 -1.59
CA ALA A 189 2.70 32.75 -2.18
C ALA A 189 3.71 31.76 -1.57
N PHE A 190 4.94 32.20 -1.31
CA PHE A 190 5.96 31.32 -0.72
C PHE A 190 5.57 30.82 0.67
N SER A 191 5.03 31.70 1.52
CA SER A 191 4.53 31.31 2.85
C SER A 191 3.40 30.28 2.76
N ILE A 192 2.49 30.39 1.79
CA ILE A 192 1.45 29.38 1.54
C ILE A 192 2.05 28.05 1.12
N CYS A 193 3.08 28.04 0.28
CA CYS A 193 3.82 26.83 -0.06
C CYS A 193 4.38 26.13 1.19
N GLU A 194 5.05 26.88 2.06
CA GLU A 194 5.63 26.32 3.29
C GLU A 194 4.55 25.77 4.24
N ILE A 195 3.43 26.49 4.40
CA ILE A 195 2.29 26.02 5.21
C ILE A 195 1.72 24.72 4.62
N ASN A 196 1.49 24.66 3.31
CA ASN A 196 1.02 23.45 2.64
C ASN A 196 2.01 22.29 2.81
N GLY A 197 3.31 22.57 2.72
CA GLY A 197 4.38 21.60 2.96
C GLY A 197 4.35 21.05 4.38
N MET A 198 4.25 21.93 5.39
CA MET A 198 4.15 21.53 6.80
C MET A 198 2.90 20.69 7.06
N ILE A 199 1.75 21.08 6.51
CA ILE A 199 0.49 20.30 6.60
C ILE A 199 0.69 18.92 5.98
N LEU A 200 1.24 18.85 4.77
CA LEU A 200 1.44 17.60 4.05
C LEU A 200 2.41 16.65 4.78
N VAL A 201 3.51 17.18 5.31
CA VAL A 201 4.45 16.42 6.15
C VAL A 201 3.77 15.96 7.45
N GLY A 202 2.97 16.82 8.09
CA GLY A 202 2.18 16.45 9.26
C GLY A 202 1.22 15.29 9.00
N LEU A 203 0.46 15.35 7.90
CA LEU A 203 -0.43 14.27 7.46
C LEU A 203 0.33 12.97 7.20
N TRP A 204 1.50 13.06 6.56
CA TRP A 204 2.38 11.90 6.36
C TRP A 204 2.86 11.30 7.68
N LEU A 205 3.27 12.12 8.65
CA LEU A 205 3.72 11.64 9.95
C LEU A 205 2.58 10.95 10.72
N ILE A 206 1.37 11.51 10.70
CA ILE A 206 0.18 10.88 11.29
C ILE A 206 -0.08 9.53 10.64
N GLN A 207 -0.11 9.48 9.30
CA GLN A 207 -0.28 8.23 8.55
C GLN A 207 0.81 7.20 8.92
N TRP A 208 2.06 7.63 8.99
CA TRP A 208 3.20 6.77 9.36
C TRP A 208 3.04 6.19 10.78
N LEU A 209 2.58 6.98 11.75
CA LEU A 209 2.31 6.50 13.11
C LEU A 209 1.20 5.44 13.17
N LEU A 210 0.29 5.43 12.20
CA LEU A 210 -0.80 4.45 12.10
C LEU A 210 -0.39 3.18 11.32
N LEU A 211 0.74 3.16 10.60
CA LEU A 211 1.16 2.00 9.82
C LEU A 211 1.68 0.88 10.73
N LYS A 212 1.42 -0.38 10.37
CA LYS A 212 1.96 -1.55 11.09
C LYS A 212 3.46 -1.72 10.87
N TYR A 213 3.94 -1.54 9.64
CA TYR A 213 5.33 -1.78 9.23
C TYR A 213 6.20 -0.51 9.23
N LYS A 214 6.14 0.28 10.32
CA LYS A 214 6.75 1.62 10.44
C LYS A 214 8.24 1.66 10.11
N SER A 215 8.97 0.66 10.58
CA SER A 215 10.43 0.59 10.43
C SER A 215 10.84 0.45 8.95
N ILE A 216 10.20 -0.46 8.21
CA ILE A 216 10.49 -0.64 6.78
C ILE A 216 10.16 0.62 5.99
N ILE A 217 8.99 1.20 6.22
CA ILE A 217 8.51 2.37 5.45
C ILE A 217 9.38 3.61 5.73
N SER A 218 9.73 3.85 7.00
CA SER A 218 10.62 4.96 7.38
C SER A 218 12.03 4.80 6.81
N ARG A 219 12.61 3.59 6.82
CA ARG A 219 13.89 3.31 6.18
C ARG A 219 13.87 3.63 4.68
N ARG A 220 12.80 3.25 3.97
CA ARG A 220 12.62 3.59 2.54
C ARG A 220 12.54 5.10 2.34
N PHE A 221 11.74 5.78 3.15
CA PHE A 221 11.61 7.24 3.12
C PHE A 221 12.96 7.93 3.33
N PHE A 222 13.68 7.60 4.40
CA PHE A 222 15.00 8.19 4.70
C PHE A 222 16.04 7.90 3.62
N CYS A 223 16.06 6.68 3.06
CA CYS A 223 16.98 6.36 1.97
C CYS A 223 16.73 7.23 0.72
N ILE A 224 15.46 7.37 0.31
CA ILE A 224 15.10 8.18 -0.87
C ILE A 224 15.37 9.66 -0.60
N VAL A 225 14.94 10.19 0.55
CA VAL A 225 15.20 11.57 0.98
C VAL A 225 16.70 11.86 0.95
N GLY A 226 17.52 11.03 1.60
CA GLY A 226 18.98 11.23 1.65
C GLY A 226 19.61 11.25 0.26
N THR A 227 19.20 10.34 -0.64
CA THR A 227 19.72 10.31 -2.01
C THR A 227 19.31 11.55 -2.82
N LEU A 228 18.07 12.05 -2.69
CA LEU A 228 17.63 13.28 -3.38
C LEU A 228 18.41 14.50 -2.88
N TYR A 229 18.58 14.64 -1.56
CA TYR A 229 19.37 15.73 -0.99
C TYR A 229 20.86 15.64 -1.31
N LEU A 230 21.42 14.43 -1.45
CA LEU A 230 22.80 14.26 -1.91
C LEU A 230 22.96 14.75 -3.36
N TYR A 231 22.04 14.39 -4.26
CA TYR A 231 22.07 14.91 -5.63
C TYR A 231 21.92 16.44 -5.66
N ARG A 232 21.04 17.00 -4.83
CA ARG A 232 20.90 18.44 -4.65
C ARG A 232 22.22 19.12 -4.25
N CYS A 233 22.95 18.54 -3.30
CA CYS A 233 24.27 19.05 -2.90
C CYS A 233 25.24 19.14 -4.08
N ILE A 234 25.30 18.08 -4.89
CA ILE A 234 26.18 18.02 -6.06
C ILE A 234 25.76 19.06 -7.11
N THR A 235 24.48 19.13 -7.47
CA THR A 235 24.01 20.05 -8.53
C THR A 235 24.21 21.50 -8.15
N MET A 236 23.87 21.87 -6.90
CA MET A 236 24.05 23.24 -6.42
C MET A 236 25.52 23.65 -6.36
N TYR A 237 26.40 22.75 -5.96
CA TYR A 237 27.84 23.04 -5.90
C TYR A 237 28.48 23.17 -7.28
N VAL A 238 28.10 22.29 -8.22
CA VAL A 238 28.64 22.28 -9.59
C VAL A 238 28.12 23.46 -10.40
N THR A 239 26.86 23.85 -10.23
CA THR A 239 26.25 24.94 -10.99
C THR A 239 25.45 25.86 -10.08
N THR A 240 25.99 27.05 -9.89
CA THR A 240 25.37 28.14 -9.12
C THR A 240 24.61 29.07 -10.07
N LEU A 241 23.27 29.09 -9.99
CA LEU A 241 22.44 29.98 -10.81
C LEU A 241 22.30 31.37 -10.16
N PRO A 242 22.12 32.44 -10.98
CA PRO A 242 21.87 33.78 -10.45
C PRO A 242 20.50 33.85 -9.77
N VAL A 243 20.35 34.80 -8.86
CA VAL A 243 19.11 35.00 -8.08
C VAL A 243 17.92 35.27 -9.02
N PRO A 244 16.77 34.59 -8.86
CA PRO A 244 15.65 34.68 -9.80
C PRO A 244 14.89 36.01 -9.74
N GLY A 245 15.13 36.85 -8.73
CA GLY A 245 14.48 38.15 -8.63
C GLY A 245 15.24 39.20 -7.82
N MET A 246 14.99 40.47 -8.15
CA MET A 246 15.61 41.60 -7.45
C MET A 246 15.08 41.77 -6.03
N HIS A 247 13.93 41.18 -5.70
CA HIS A 247 13.29 41.28 -4.38
C HIS A 247 14.00 40.58 -3.22
N PHE A 248 14.95 39.68 -3.50
CA PHE A 248 15.66 38.95 -2.46
C PHE A 248 16.63 39.83 -1.67
N ASN A 249 16.48 39.90 -0.35
CA ASN A 249 17.46 40.52 0.54
C ASN A 249 18.42 39.44 1.06
N CYS A 250 19.48 39.18 0.30
CA CYS A 250 20.51 38.21 0.67
C CYS A 250 21.31 38.73 1.88
N SER A 251 21.62 37.88 2.87
CA SER A 251 22.47 38.34 3.98
C SER A 251 23.93 38.55 3.53
N PRO A 252 24.72 39.35 4.26
CA PRO A 252 26.08 39.66 3.85
C PRO A 252 26.97 38.42 3.79
N LYS A 253 27.92 38.45 2.85
CA LYS A 253 28.97 37.44 2.69
C LYS A 253 29.92 37.48 3.88
N LEU A 254 30.30 36.30 4.39
CA LEU A 254 31.10 36.17 5.60
C LEU A 254 32.60 35.97 5.35
N PHE A 255 33.06 35.89 4.10
CA PHE A 255 34.48 35.93 3.69
C PHE A 255 35.48 35.20 4.62
N GLY A 256 35.15 33.97 5.06
CA GLY A 256 36.04 33.13 5.86
C GLY A 256 35.85 33.19 7.40
N ASP A 257 34.87 33.92 7.92
CA ASP A 257 34.48 33.83 9.33
C ASP A 257 33.74 32.50 9.61
N TRP A 258 34.51 31.47 10.00
CA TRP A 258 33.99 30.12 10.24
C TRP A 258 32.97 30.07 11.38
N GLU A 259 33.13 30.91 12.41
CA GLU A 259 32.31 30.85 13.61
C GLU A 259 30.92 31.42 13.32
N ALA A 260 30.87 32.55 12.62
CA ALA A 260 29.61 33.12 12.16
C ALA A 260 28.95 32.27 11.05
N GLN A 261 29.75 31.64 10.17
CA GLN A 261 29.24 30.71 9.18
C GLN A 261 28.58 29.49 9.83
N LEU A 262 29.19 28.90 10.86
CA LEU A 262 28.59 27.80 11.62
C LEU A 262 27.34 28.22 12.37
N ARG A 263 27.31 29.39 13.01
CA ARG A 263 26.08 29.93 13.64
C ARG A 263 24.93 30.00 12.64
N ARG A 264 25.22 30.43 11.40
CA ARG A 264 24.23 30.52 10.32
C ARG A 264 23.74 29.14 9.86
N ILE A 265 24.65 28.18 9.73
CA ILE A 265 24.31 26.78 9.40
C ILE A 265 23.45 26.16 10.50
N MET A 266 23.84 26.33 11.77
CA MET A 266 23.07 25.83 12.92
C MET A 266 21.68 26.45 13.00
N LYS A 267 21.55 27.76 12.72
CA LYS A 267 20.25 28.44 12.64
C LYS A 267 19.37 27.86 11.52
N LEU A 268 19.96 27.56 10.36
CA LEU A 268 19.26 26.97 9.21
C LEU A 268 18.80 25.53 9.52
N ILE A 269 19.67 24.73 10.18
CA ILE A 269 19.34 23.38 10.65
C ILE A 269 18.19 23.43 11.67
N ALA A 270 18.28 24.32 12.66
CA ALA A 270 17.25 24.49 13.68
C ALA A 270 15.90 24.96 13.10
N GLY A 271 15.94 25.80 12.06
CA GLY A 271 14.75 26.24 11.32
C GLY A 271 14.22 25.23 10.31
N GLY A 272 14.84 24.05 10.17
CA GLY A 272 14.43 23.01 9.22
C GLY A 272 14.55 23.41 7.75
N GLY A 273 15.28 24.50 7.45
CA GLY A 273 15.38 25.06 6.10
C GLY A 273 14.14 25.85 5.63
N LEU A 274 13.20 26.21 6.52
CA LEU A 274 12.01 27.00 6.18
C LEU A 274 12.25 28.50 6.34
N SER A 275 11.77 29.31 5.40
CA SER A 275 11.84 30.78 5.45
C SER A 275 10.94 31.41 6.52
N ILE A 276 9.81 30.79 6.87
CA ILE A 276 8.91 31.27 7.93
C ILE A 276 9.59 31.37 9.30
N THR A 277 10.67 30.63 9.54
CA THR A 277 11.47 30.69 10.76
C THR A 277 12.44 31.89 10.80
N GLY A 278 12.44 32.74 9.77
CA GLY A 278 13.33 33.90 9.66
C GLY A 278 14.81 33.52 9.51
N SER A 279 15.10 32.29 9.08
CA SER A 279 16.45 31.76 8.92
C SER A 279 16.91 31.68 7.45
N HIS A 280 15.99 31.75 6.48
CA HIS A 280 16.28 31.51 5.07
C HIS A 280 16.57 32.78 4.26
N ASN A 281 17.56 33.55 4.69
CA ASN A 281 18.07 34.72 3.93
C ASN A 281 19.36 34.40 3.15
N MET A 282 19.60 33.10 2.93
CA MET A 282 20.69 32.57 2.10
C MET A 282 20.23 32.55 0.65
N CYS A 283 21.09 33.01 -0.26
CA CYS A 283 20.80 33.03 -1.70
C CYS A 283 21.70 32.03 -2.40
N GLY A 284 21.16 31.26 -3.35
CA GLY A 284 21.97 30.40 -4.22
C GLY A 284 21.45 28.98 -4.42
N ASP A 285 20.35 28.62 -3.79
CA ASP A 285 19.74 27.29 -3.86
C ASP A 285 18.72 27.17 -5.01
N TYR A 286 19.00 27.77 -6.17
CA TYR A 286 18.07 27.93 -7.30
C TYR A 286 18.15 26.82 -8.37
N LEU A 287 18.89 25.75 -8.10
CA LEU A 287 18.96 24.56 -8.94
C LEU A 287 18.72 23.31 -8.09
N TYR A 288 17.68 22.55 -8.43
CA TYR A 288 17.12 21.43 -7.68
C TYR A 288 16.40 21.83 -6.36
N SER A 289 15.09 22.14 -6.43
CA SER A 289 14.29 22.77 -5.37
C SER A 289 13.91 21.77 -4.29
N GLY A 290 14.37 22.01 -3.05
CA GLY A 290 14.09 21.15 -1.92
C GLY A 290 12.63 21.15 -1.50
N HIS A 291 11.94 22.29 -1.61
CA HIS A 291 10.52 22.41 -1.32
C HIS A 291 9.68 21.55 -2.28
N THR A 292 10.00 21.62 -3.58
CA THR A 292 9.36 20.77 -4.59
C THR A 292 9.63 19.29 -4.33
N VAL A 293 10.87 18.92 -4.00
CA VAL A 293 11.24 17.54 -3.64
C VAL A 293 10.40 17.04 -2.46
N MET A 294 10.29 17.81 -1.37
CA MET A 294 9.53 17.40 -0.19
C MET A 294 8.03 17.33 -0.47
N LEU A 295 7.44 18.33 -1.12
CA LEU A 295 6.01 18.33 -1.48
C LEU A 295 5.63 17.14 -2.36
N THR A 296 6.46 16.85 -3.37
CA THR A 296 6.19 15.74 -4.30
C THR A 296 6.42 14.39 -3.65
N LEU A 297 7.56 14.21 -2.95
CA LEU A 297 7.92 12.95 -2.31
C LEU A 297 6.92 12.57 -1.21
N THR A 298 6.56 13.52 -0.34
CA THR A 298 5.61 13.27 0.74
C THR A 298 4.24 12.89 0.19
N TYR A 299 3.76 13.54 -0.87
CA TYR A 299 2.53 13.13 -1.55
C TYR A 299 2.61 11.71 -2.11
N LEU A 300 3.71 11.35 -2.80
CA LEU A 300 3.90 10.01 -3.37
C LEU A 300 3.89 8.92 -2.28
N PHE A 301 4.57 9.17 -1.16
CA PHE A 301 4.58 8.27 0.00
C PHE A 301 3.20 8.14 0.64
N ILE A 302 2.49 9.26 0.82
CA ILE A 302 1.10 9.26 1.29
C ILE A 302 0.25 8.35 0.40
N LYS A 303 0.28 8.56 -0.92
CA LYS A 303 -0.51 7.81 -1.89
C LYS A 303 -0.18 6.32 -1.91
N GLU A 304 1.10 5.98 -1.86
CA GLU A 304 1.56 4.59 -1.94
C GLU A 304 1.20 3.78 -0.69
N TYR A 305 1.35 4.39 0.49
CA TYR A 305 1.13 3.74 1.77
C TYR A 305 -0.21 4.09 2.42
N SER A 306 -1.21 4.54 1.64
CA SER A 306 -2.58 4.84 2.08
C SER A 306 -3.60 3.86 1.45
N PRO A 307 -4.72 3.51 2.11
CA PRO A 307 -5.73 2.62 1.53
C PRO A 307 -6.38 3.27 0.31
N ARG A 308 -6.64 2.49 -0.74
CA ARG A 308 -7.32 2.99 -1.96
C ARG A 308 -8.74 3.50 -1.68
N ARG A 309 -9.38 3.07 -0.60
CA ARG A 309 -10.71 3.54 -0.18
C ARG A 309 -10.72 5.03 0.22
N LEU A 310 -9.59 5.59 0.66
CA LEU A 310 -9.46 6.99 1.05
C LEU A 310 -9.10 7.90 -0.13
N TRP A 311 -9.83 7.76 -1.24
CA TRP A 311 -9.58 8.51 -2.47
C TRP A 311 -9.66 10.04 -2.28
N TRP A 312 -10.61 10.52 -1.47
CA TRP A 312 -10.75 11.94 -1.13
C TRP A 312 -9.50 12.51 -0.44
N TYR A 313 -8.89 11.73 0.46
CA TYR A 313 -7.66 12.11 1.15
C TYR A 313 -6.49 12.22 0.16
N HIS A 314 -6.40 11.30 -0.81
CA HIS A 314 -5.39 11.40 -1.88
C HIS A 314 -5.58 12.63 -2.75
N TRP A 315 -6.82 13.00 -3.07
CA TRP A 315 -7.13 14.22 -3.82
C TRP A 315 -6.75 15.49 -3.05
N ILE A 316 -7.05 15.56 -1.75
CA ILE A 316 -6.67 16.70 -0.91
C ILE A 316 -5.14 16.83 -0.84
N CYS A 317 -4.43 15.74 -0.55
CA CYS A 317 -2.97 15.76 -0.49
C CYS A 317 -2.33 16.09 -1.85
N TRP A 318 -2.93 15.62 -2.95
CA TRP A 318 -2.49 15.98 -4.30
C TRP A 318 -2.67 17.47 -4.56
N LEU A 319 -3.84 18.02 -4.24
CA LEU A 319 -4.13 19.45 -4.39
C LEU A 319 -3.17 20.30 -3.56
N LEU A 320 -2.92 19.94 -2.30
CA LEU A 320 -1.94 20.63 -1.44
C LEU A 320 -0.54 20.65 -2.06
N SER A 321 -0.10 19.52 -2.63
CA SER A 321 1.20 19.40 -3.29
C SER A 321 1.28 20.28 -4.55
N VAL A 322 0.27 20.21 -5.43
CA VAL A 322 0.22 20.99 -6.68
C VAL A 322 0.12 22.50 -6.40
N VAL A 323 -0.75 22.89 -5.46
CA VAL A 323 -0.88 24.30 -5.04
C VAL A 323 0.43 24.79 -4.43
N GLY A 324 1.08 23.99 -3.58
CA GLY A 324 2.39 24.32 -3.03
C GLY A 324 3.43 24.57 -4.13
N ILE A 325 3.54 23.67 -5.11
CA ILE A 325 4.48 23.81 -6.23
C ILE A 325 4.17 25.04 -7.09
N PHE A 326 2.90 25.30 -7.38
CA PHE A 326 2.49 26.49 -8.12
C PHE A 326 2.80 27.79 -7.36
N CYS A 327 2.59 27.79 -6.04
CA CYS A 327 2.94 28.90 -5.17
C CYS A 327 4.45 29.17 -5.11
N ILE A 328 5.31 28.15 -5.23
CA ILE A 328 6.77 28.34 -5.37
C ILE A 328 7.08 29.19 -6.60
N LEU A 329 6.47 28.85 -7.74
CA LEU A 329 6.67 29.58 -8.99
C LEU A 329 6.09 30.99 -8.92
N LEU A 330 4.89 31.17 -8.36
CA LEU A 330 4.28 32.50 -8.19
C LEU A 330 5.07 33.45 -7.27
N ALA A 331 5.82 32.91 -6.31
CA ALA A 331 6.69 33.72 -5.45
C ALA A 331 7.91 34.28 -6.19
N HIS A 332 8.21 33.76 -7.39
CA HIS A 332 9.46 33.97 -8.13
C HIS A 332 10.70 33.58 -7.32
N ASP A 333 10.56 32.57 -6.45
CA ASP A 333 11.65 32.19 -5.53
C ASP A 333 12.54 31.07 -6.08
N HIS A 334 12.02 30.27 -7.01
CA HIS A 334 12.76 29.28 -7.79
C HIS A 334 12.40 29.40 -9.27
N TYR A 335 13.36 29.12 -10.15
CA TYR A 335 13.10 29.03 -11.59
C TYR A 335 12.16 27.85 -11.92
N THR A 336 11.44 27.94 -13.02
CA THR A 336 10.58 26.87 -13.53
C THR A 336 11.37 25.60 -13.82
N VAL A 337 12.59 25.73 -14.39
CA VAL A 337 13.48 24.60 -14.63
C VAL A 337 13.82 23.86 -13.34
N ASP A 338 13.95 24.61 -12.24
CA ASP A 338 14.27 24.05 -10.94
C ASP A 338 13.17 23.09 -10.46
N VAL A 339 11.92 23.56 -10.53
CA VAL A 339 10.73 22.77 -10.19
C VAL A 339 10.57 21.54 -11.10
N VAL A 340 10.77 21.70 -12.41
CA VAL A 340 10.62 20.60 -13.37
C VAL A 340 11.67 19.51 -13.13
N VAL A 341 12.94 19.88 -12.94
CA VAL A 341 14.03 18.94 -12.66
C VAL A 341 13.81 18.23 -11.33
N ALA A 342 13.43 18.96 -10.28
CA ALA A 342 13.10 18.40 -8.97
C ALA A 342 11.96 17.38 -9.05
N TYR A 343 10.86 17.72 -9.74
CA TYR A 343 9.74 16.80 -9.96
C TYR A 343 10.17 15.56 -10.74
N TYR A 344 10.96 15.74 -11.80
CA TYR A 344 11.45 14.63 -12.63
C TYR A 344 12.28 13.66 -11.78
N ILE A 345 13.35 14.14 -11.15
CA ILE A 345 14.28 13.26 -10.41
C ILE A 345 13.58 12.58 -9.23
N THR A 346 12.74 13.32 -8.49
CA THR A 346 12.01 12.77 -7.33
C THR A 346 11.09 11.63 -7.74
N THR A 347 10.27 11.83 -8.77
CA THR A 347 9.34 10.79 -9.25
C THR A 347 10.08 9.57 -9.78
N ARG A 348 11.15 9.75 -10.58
CA ARG A 348 11.90 8.61 -11.17
C ARG A 348 12.60 7.80 -10.09
N LEU A 349 13.26 8.46 -9.14
CA LEU A 349 13.91 7.77 -8.03
C LEU A 349 12.88 7.02 -7.16
N PHE A 350 11.73 7.64 -6.87
CA PHE A 350 10.65 7.00 -6.12
C PHE A 350 10.18 5.71 -6.80
N TRP A 351 9.85 5.76 -8.10
CA TRP A 351 9.36 4.60 -8.83
C TRP A 351 10.43 3.53 -8.99
N TRP A 352 11.67 3.88 -9.35
CA TRP A 352 12.77 2.91 -9.43
C TRP A 352 13.01 2.19 -8.10
N TYR A 353 13.02 2.94 -7.00
CA TYR A 353 13.19 2.38 -5.67
C TYR A 353 12.06 1.39 -5.35
N HIS A 354 10.80 1.78 -5.55
CA HIS A 354 9.65 0.93 -5.20
C HIS A 354 9.52 -0.27 -6.13
N THR A 355 9.81 -0.14 -7.43
CA THR A 355 9.84 -1.26 -8.37
C THR A 355 10.87 -2.30 -7.96
N MET A 356 12.10 -1.89 -7.61
CA MET A 356 13.11 -2.82 -7.09
C MET A 356 12.74 -3.39 -5.72
N ALA A 357 12.13 -2.60 -4.84
CA ALA A 357 11.75 -3.05 -3.51
C ALA A 357 10.58 -4.05 -3.53
N ASN A 358 9.72 -3.98 -4.54
CA ASN A 358 8.54 -4.82 -4.66
C ASN A 358 8.80 -6.13 -5.42
N GLN A 359 9.77 -6.14 -6.34
CA GLN A 359 10.12 -7.33 -7.13
C GLN A 359 11.35 -8.05 -6.56
N GLN A 360 11.21 -9.31 -6.15
CA GLN A 360 12.30 -10.06 -5.52
C GLN A 360 13.50 -10.27 -6.46
N VAL A 361 13.23 -10.57 -7.74
CA VAL A 361 14.26 -10.78 -8.78
C VAL A 361 15.18 -9.55 -8.94
N LEU A 362 14.63 -8.35 -8.73
CA LEU A 362 15.40 -7.10 -8.87
C LEU A 362 16.24 -6.75 -7.64
N LYS A 363 16.09 -7.48 -6.53
CA LYS A 363 16.94 -7.33 -5.33
C LYS A 363 18.23 -8.12 -5.45
N GLU A 364 18.26 -9.13 -6.30
CA GLU A 364 19.44 -9.94 -6.57
C GLU A 364 20.28 -9.33 -7.69
N ALA A 365 21.59 -9.31 -7.49
CA ALA A 365 22.53 -8.80 -8.48
C ALA A 365 22.70 -9.86 -9.59
N SER A 366 21.87 -9.78 -10.62
CA SER A 366 21.99 -10.59 -11.83
C SER A 366 22.59 -9.78 -12.98
N GLN A 367 23.28 -10.42 -13.92
CA GLN A 367 23.80 -9.77 -15.14
C GLN A 367 22.68 -9.15 -15.99
N MET A 368 21.45 -9.66 -15.89
CA MET A 368 20.27 -9.12 -16.58
C MET A 368 19.66 -7.90 -15.88
N ASN A 369 20.02 -7.64 -14.62
CA ASN A 369 19.48 -6.53 -13.84
C ASN A 369 20.31 -5.25 -14.06
N LEU A 370 19.89 -4.43 -15.04
CA LEU A 370 20.56 -3.15 -15.32
C LEU A 370 20.47 -2.17 -14.14
N LEU A 371 19.41 -2.23 -13.33
CA LEU A 371 19.24 -1.36 -12.17
C LEU A 371 20.26 -1.68 -11.05
N ALA A 372 20.84 -2.89 -11.05
CA ALA A 372 21.91 -3.26 -10.13
C ALA A 372 23.21 -2.48 -10.35
N ARG A 373 23.36 -1.79 -11.49
CA ARG A 373 24.55 -0.99 -11.83
C ARG A 373 24.54 0.40 -11.22
N VAL A 374 23.43 0.83 -10.64
CA VAL A 374 23.31 2.16 -10.05
C VAL A 374 24.11 2.22 -8.75
N TRP A 375 24.82 3.33 -8.49
CA TRP A 375 25.76 3.42 -7.35
C TRP A 375 25.09 3.20 -5.98
N TRP A 376 23.83 3.62 -5.81
CA TRP A 376 23.06 3.47 -4.57
C TRP A 376 22.43 2.08 -4.41
N TYR A 377 22.64 1.16 -5.37
CA TYR A 377 22.09 -0.19 -5.32
C TYR A 377 22.63 -1.01 -4.13
N ARG A 378 23.90 -0.85 -3.76
CA ARG A 378 24.50 -1.57 -2.62
C ARG A 378 23.87 -1.17 -1.28
N PRO A 379 23.74 0.14 -0.94
CA PRO A 379 22.92 0.59 0.18
C PRO A 379 21.48 0.06 0.13
N PHE A 380 20.84 0.12 -1.04
CA PHE A 380 19.48 -0.38 -1.23
C PHE A 380 19.33 -1.87 -0.88
N GLN A 381 20.22 -2.72 -1.39
CA GLN A 381 20.22 -4.16 -1.09
C GLN A 381 20.37 -4.42 0.41
N TYR A 382 21.24 -3.68 1.10
CA TYR A 382 21.41 -3.83 2.55
C TYR A 382 20.12 -3.53 3.31
N PHE A 383 19.44 -2.42 2.95
CA PHE A 383 18.19 -2.02 3.58
C PHE A 383 17.06 -3.01 3.27
N GLU A 384 16.92 -3.48 2.03
CA GLU A 384 15.78 -4.31 1.60
C GLU A 384 16.01 -5.83 1.65
N LYS A 385 17.19 -6.30 2.11
CA LYS A 385 17.56 -7.74 2.16
C LYS A 385 16.52 -8.65 2.80
N ASN A 386 15.92 -8.21 3.90
CA ASN A 386 15.03 -9.02 4.73
C ASN A 386 13.53 -8.72 4.47
N VAL A 387 13.21 -7.98 3.42
CA VAL A 387 11.83 -7.64 3.05
C VAL A 387 11.45 -8.45 1.83
N GLN A 388 10.53 -9.39 1.97
CA GLN A 388 10.08 -10.23 0.86
C GLN A 388 8.78 -9.66 0.26
N GLY A 389 8.85 -9.10 -0.95
CA GLY A 389 7.68 -8.65 -1.71
C GLY A 389 7.11 -7.27 -1.30
N ILE A 390 5.84 -7.06 -1.65
CA ILE A 390 5.11 -5.80 -1.47
C ILE A 390 4.65 -5.68 -0.01
N VAL A 391 5.05 -4.60 0.67
CA VAL A 391 4.64 -4.33 2.05
C VAL A 391 3.11 -4.09 2.10
N PRO A 392 2.34 -4.88 2.86
CA PRO A 392 0.90 -4.72 2.92
C PRO A 392 0.49 -3.42 3.64
N ARG A 393 -0.58 -2.80 3.15
CA ARG A 393 -1.15 -1.54 3.67
C ARG A 393 -1.99 -1.80 4.93
N SER A 394 -1.36 -2.33 5.97
CA SER A 394 -2.02 -2.63 7.25
C SER A 394 -1.80 -1.50 8.26
N TYR A 395 -2.88 -1.07 8.92
CA TYR A 395 -2.85 -0.04 9.95
C TYR A 395 -3.05 -0.66 11.33
N HIS A 396 -2.33 -0.15 12.32
CA HIS A 396 -2.50 -0.51 13.73
C HIS A 396 -2.73 0.78 14.52
N TRP A 397 -3.84 0.84 15.25
CA TRP A 397 -4.14 1.99 16.09
C TRP A 397 -3.17 2.02 17.29
N PRO A 398 -2.48 3.14 17.57
CA PRO A 398 -1.46 3.18 18.62
C PRO A 398 -2.04 3.28 20.04
N PHE A 399 -3.32 3.62 20.20
CA PHE A 399 -3.98 3.75 21.51
C PHE A 399 -4.90 2.56 21.81
N PRO A 400 -4.83 1.95 23.00
CA PRO A 400 -5.79 0.95 23.43
C PRO A 400 -7.08 1.65 23.90
N TRP A 401 -7.90 2.13 22.97
CA TRP A 401 -9.30 2.39 23.29
C TRP A 401 -10.12 1.14 23.00
N PRO A 402 -11.08 0.78 23.87
CA PRO A 402 -11.96 -0.36 23.62
C PRO A 402 -12.75 -0.03 22.36
N VAL A 403 -12.33 -0.60 21.24
CA VAL A 403 -13.07 -0.56 20.00
C VAL A 403 -14.40 -1.24 20.31
N VAL A 404 -15.49 -0.45 20.37
CA VAL A 404 -16.84 -1.00 20.36
C VAL A 404 -16.97 -1.70 19.01
N HIS A 405 -16.74 -3.01 19.03
CA HIS A 405 -16.83 -3.90 17.89
C HIS A 405 -18.28 -3.92 17.38
N LEU A 406 -18.65 -2.99 16.50
CA LEU A 406 -19.89 -3.05 15.74
C LEU A 406 -19.74 -3.96 14.52
N SER A 407 -19.22 -5.16 14.75
CA SER A 407 -19.24 -6.26 13.80
C SER A 407 -19.20 -7.54 14.61
N ARG A 408 -20.23 -8.37 14.47
CA ARG A 408 -20.40 -9.69 15.08
C ARG A 408 -19.22 -10.59 14.66
N GLN A 409 -18.10 -10.48 15.36
CA GLN A 409 -16.96 -11.38 15.21
C GLN A 409 -17.26 -12.68 15.95
N VAL A 410 -17.24 -13.78 15.22
CA VAL A 410 -17.16 -15.12 15.80
C VAL A 410 -15.83 -15.22 16.56
N LYS A 411 -15.88 -15.52 17.86
CA LYS A 411 -14.69 -15.75 18.68
C LYS A 411 -14.03 -17.06 18.25
N TYR A 412 -12.81 -16.98 17.75
CA TYR A 412 -11.93 -18.14 17.59
C TYR A 412 -10.90 -18.14 18.72
N SER A 413 -10.80 -19.26 19.45
CA SER A 413 -9.80 -19.48 20.49
C SER A 413 -8.73 -20.44 19.96
N ARG A 414 -7.47 -20.02 20.03
CA ARG A 414 -6.32 -20.87 19.67
C ARG A 414 -6.15 -21.93 20.75
N LEU A 415 -6.28 -23.20 20.40
CA LEU A 415 -5.85 -24.31 21.27
C LEU A 415 -4.33 -24.36 21.19
N VAL A 416 -3.66 -24.00 22.29
CA VAL A 416 -2.25 -24.33 22.49
C VAL A 416 -2.25 -25.77 22.99
N ASN A 417 -1.71 -26.69 22.20
CA ASN A 417 -1.42 -28.03 22.69
C ASN A 417 -0.18 -27.91 23.56
N ASP A 418 -0.34 -28.04 24.87
CA ASP A 418 0.76 -28.39 25.76
C ASP A 418 1.10 -29.86 25.47
N THR A 419 2.22 -30.08 24.78
CA THR A 419 2.91 -31.37 24.70
C THR A 419 4.37 -31.15 25.03
#